data_AF-A0A8J7UHL2-F1
#
_entry.id   AF-A0A8J7UHL2-F1
#
_cell.length_a   1.000
_cell.length_b   1.000
_cell.length_c   1.000
_cell.angle_alpha   90.00
_cell.angle_beta   90.00
_cell.angle_gamma   90.00
#
_symmetry.space_group_name_H-M   'P 1'
#
loop_
_entity.id
_entity.type
_entity.pdbx_description
1 polymer ?
#
loop_
_entity_poly.entity_id
_entity_poly.type
_entity_poly.pdbx_seq_one_letter_code
_entity_poly.pdbx_strand_id
1 'polypeptide(L)'
;MSDEKTVGLPSSLACVQFLAKTLRGAKIADGDPALRAARESGDDAQAMLMAAADRLGFSPETVQEGVIPQDYSGPVAVEFGNGEWGCILSSDSLAAPVVAYWNAGEDSVLEIGMQDLQHILTVRAVIFRSLIRIDPATHTGLYCLSLIARHLGIDLDERRMAHEYALDSGEPSLELLSEMAGNYGMRRRITRMDWEKAIGMDGAYPVLCRKKSGPYFLLAGVDDVGQGVRLAVFDPAPSEGDDSEERGPHRLWTRETWEKESAGRGLLLQKRWKITEEEQPFGLAWFIPEFLRLKGLFAQIALAVVMMTLLSLLMPLFFQIIIDKVLPNSSFTTLNVLGIGITGAILFNCLLEFLRNYLLLFATKKIDVRTAMRTFAHLMRLPVQFFEAVPSGLLIKHMQQTEKIRGFLSGNLFFTVLDLFSLVLFIPFLMLYSVRLTGIVLLFSLLMALVIMALIKPFQRRLDILYQAEGKRQSRL
;
A
#
# COMPACT_ATOMS: atom_id res chain seq x y z
N MET A 1 42.24 -44.22 -24.86
CA MET A 1 41.92 -42.81 -24.63
C MET A 1 40.40 -42.75 -24.62
N SER A 2 39.85 -42.85 -23.43
CA SER A 2 38.45 -43.20 -23.15
C SER A 2 37.86 -41.99 -22.43
N ASP A 3 37.38 -41.01 -23.19
CA ASP A 3 36.95 -39.72 -22.62
C ASP A 3 35.49 -39.77 -22.16
N GLU A 4 35.38 -39.82 -20.83
CA GLU A 4 34.37 -39.20 -19.96
C GLU A 4 32.95 -39.08 -20.50
N LYS A 5 32.16 -40.12 -20.21
CA LYS A 5 30.71 -40.03 -20.06
C LYS A 5 30.38 -38.83 -19.15
N THR A 6 29.44 -37.99 -19.59
CA THR A 6 28.71 -37.01 -18.80
C THR A 6 28.16 -37.65 -17.51
N VAL A 7 28.92 -37.55 -16.42
CA VAL A 7 28.46 -37.89 -15.07
C VAL A 7 27.57 -36.74 -14.63
N GLY A 8 26.25 -36.96 -14.60
CA GLY A 8 25.29 -36.00 -14.05
C GLY A 8 25.67 -35.62 -12.61
N LEU A 9 25.25 -34.42 -12.18
CA LEU A 9 25.51 -33.97 -10.81
C LEU A 9 24.97 -35.00 -9.80
N PRO A 10 25.68 -35.28 -8.70
CA PRO A 10 25.11 -36.06 -7.61
C PRO A 10 23.87 -35.35 -7.06
N SER A 11 22.85 -36.14 -6.67
CA SER A 11 21.54 -35.67 -6.22
C SER A 11 21.63 -34.62 -5.10
N SER A 12 22.62 -34.74 -4.22
CA SER A 12 22.90 -33.81 -3.14
C SER A 12 23.33 -32.40 -3.61
N LEU A 13 24.08 -32.28 -4.72
CA LEU A 13 24.47 -31.00 -5.32
C LEU A 13 23.34 -30.41 -6.16
N ALA A 14 22.55 -31.25 -6.81
CA ALA A 14 21.37 -30.83 -7.58
C ALA A 14 20.30 -30.19 -6.67
N CYS A 15 20.15 -30.68 -5.43
CA CYS A 15 19.34 -30.05 -4.39
C CYS A 15 19.75 -28.59 -4.12
N VAL A 16 21.05 -28.31 -3.98
CA VAL A 16 21.53 -26.95 -3.70
C VAL A 16 21.34 -26.03 -4.91
N GLN A 17 21.54 -26.55 -6.13
CA GLN A 17 21.27 -25.84 -7.39
C GLN A 17 19.78 -25.49 -7.54
N PHE A 18 18.89 -26.44 -7.24
CA PHE A 18 17.43 -26.24 -7.24
C PHE A 18 17.01 -25.19 -6.21
N LEU A 19 17.56 -25.25 -4.99
CA LEU A 19 17.29 -24.26 -3.94
C LEU A 19 17.78 -22.86 -4.33
N ALA A 20 18.98 -22.74 -4.91
CA ALA A 20 19.50 -21.46 -5.41
C ALA A 20 18.64 -20.88 -6.54
N LYS A 21 18.18 -21.72 -7.47
CA LYS A 21 17.28 -21.32 -8.56
C LYS A 21 15.93 -20.85 -8.02
N THR A 22 15.37 -21.57 -7.05
CA THR A 22 14.00 -21.35 -6.58
C THR A 22 13.90 -20.22 -5.55
N LEU A 23 14.84 -20.16 -4.60
CA LEU A 23 14.81 -19.18 -3.51
C LEU A 23 15.53 -17.88 -3.84
N ARG A 24 16.55 -17.92 -4.72
CA ARG A 24 17.36 -16.75 -5.07
C ARG A 24 17.29 -16.36 -6.54
N GLY A 25 16.56 -17.11 -7.38
CA GLY A 25 16.51 -16.87 -8.83
C GLY A 25 17.85 -17.05 -9.55
N ALA A 26 18.86 -17.61 -8.88
CA ALA A 26 20.22 -17.74 -9.41
C ALA A 26 20.34 -19.03 -10.23
N LYS A 27 20.63 -18.91 -11.53
CA LYS A 27 20.95 -20.06 -12.39
C LYS A 27 22.42 -20.42 -12.23
N ILE A 28 22.69 -21.42 -11.40
CA ILE A 28 24.04 -21.97 -11.21
C ILE A 28 24.26 -23.04 -12.29
N ALA A 29 25.38 -22.96 -13.01
CA ALA A 29 25.74 -23.97 -14.00
C ALA A 29 26.44 -25.17 -13.33
N ASP A 30 26.34 -26.35 -13.92
CA ASP A 30 26.93 -27.59 -13.40
C ASP A 30 28.46 -27.53 -13.19
N GLY A 31 29.12 -26.59 -13.88
CA GLY A 31 30.56 -26.32 -13.76
C GLY A 31 30.95 -25.21 -12.78
N ASP A 32 30.03 -24.72 -11.94
CA ASP A 32 30.31 -23.64 -11.00
C ASP A 32 31.47 -24.00 -10.04
N PRO A 33 32.43 -23.09 -9.81
CA PRO A 33 33.57 -23.35 -8.92
C PRO A 33 33.15 -23.79 -7.51
N ALA A 34 32.02 -23.31 -6.99
CA ALA A 34 31.51 -23.72 -5.68
C ALA A 34 31.07 -25.19 -5.66
N LEU A 35 30.40 -25.66 -6.73
CA LEU A 35 29.94 -27.04 -6.90
C LEU A 35 31.11 -28.00 -7.20
N ARG A 36 32.07 -27.57 -8.03
CA ARG A 36 33.29 -28.35 -8.33
C ARG A 36 34.14 -28.58 -7.09
N ALA A 37 34.42 -27.52 -6.35
CA ALA A 37 35.23 -27.64 -5.15
C ALA A 37 34.49 -28.38 -4.01
N ALA A 38 33.16 -28.48 -4.04
CA ALA A 38 32.40 -29.30 -3.10
C ALA A 38 32.47 -30.78 -3.46
N ARG A 39 32.46 -31.10 -4.77
CA ARG A 39 32.66 -32.46 -5.30
C ARG A 39 34.05 -33.02 -5.00
N GLU A 40 35.07 -32.16 -4.92
CA GLU A 40 36.45 -32.55 -4.58
C GLU A 40 36.67 -32.74 -3.07
N SER A 41 35.76 -32.26 -2.22
CA SER A 41 35.99 -32.15 -0.77
C SER A 41 35.55 -33.34 0.11
N GLY A 42 34.87 -34.36 -0.42
CA GLY A 42 34.52 -35.53 0.41
C GLY A 42 33.77 -36.64 -0.31
N ASP A 43 33.89 -37.88 0.18
CA ASP A 43 33.17 -39.08 -0.31
C ASP A 43 31.71 -39.18 0.19
N ASP A 44 31.30 -38.34 1.15
CA ASP A 44 29.96 -38.36 1.75
C ASP A 44 29.03 -37.30 1.12
N ALA A 45 27.87 -37.73 0.63
CA ALA A 45 26.90 -36.90 -0.07
C ALA A 45 26.38 -35.73 0.78
N GLN A 46 26.26 -35.94 2.10
CA GLN A 46 25.87 -34.89 3.05
C GLN A 46 26.94 -33.81 3.20
N ALA A 47 28.22 -34.21 3.23
CA ALA A 47 29.34 -33.27 3.32
C ALA A 47 29.46 -32.42 2.05
N MET A 48 29.25 -33.02 0.87
CA MET A 48 29.18 -32.29 -0.40
C MET A 48 28.05 -31.25 -0.39
N LEU A 49 26.87 -31.61 0.12
CA LEU A 49 25.72 -30.70 0.23
C LEU A 49 26.01 -29.54 1.18
N MET A 50 26.58 -29.80 2.35
CA MET A 50 26.95 -28.75 3.30
C MET A 50 27.99 -27.79 2.72
N ALA A 51 29.05 -28.30 2.09
CA ALA A 51 30.10 -27.49 1.50
C ALA A 51 29.59 -26.63 0.32
N ALA A 52 28.73 -27.19 -0.53
CA ALA A 52 28.11 -26.46 -1.63
C ALA A 52 27.12 -25.40 -1.12
N ALA A 53 26.30 -25.74 -0.12
CA ALA A 53 25.35 -24.82 0.47
C ALA A 53 26.05 -23.63 1.14
N ASP A 54 27.10 -23.88 1.94
CA ASP A 54 27.88 -22.84 2.61
C ASP A 54 28.54 -21.88 1.60
N ARG A 55 29.17 -22.43 0.54
CA ARG A 55 29.79 -21.62 -0.53
C ARG A 55 28.80 -20.84 -1.37
N LEU A 56 27.57 -21.35 -1.51
CA LEU A 56 26.46 -20.65 -2.13
C LEU A 56 25.72 -19.73 -1.14
N GLY A 57 26.26 -19.57 0.07
CA GLY A 57 25.81 -18.63 1.09
C GLY A 57 24.51 -19.03 1.79
N PHE A 58 24.15 -20.31 1.77
CA PHE A 58 23.16 -20.89 2.67
C PHE A 58 23.86 -21.27 3.99
N SER A 59 23.13 -21.28 5.11
CA SER A 59 23.64 -21.81 6.39
C SER A 59 23.03 -23.19 6.64
N PRO A 60 23.68 -24.28 6.16
CA PRO A 60 23.17 -25.63 6.33
C PRO A 60 23.38 -26.10 7.77
N GLU A 61 22.32 -26.62 8.40
CA GLU A 61 22.36 -27.24 9.72
C GLU A 61 21.91 -28.70 9.59
N THR A 62 22.71 -29.63 10.11
CA THR A 62 22.34 -31.05 10.14
C THR A 62 21.40 -31.31 11.31
N VAL A 63 20.26 -31.94 11.04
CA VAL A 63 19.34 -32.41 12.08
C VAL A 63 19.49 -33.92 12.25
N GLN A 64 19.88 -34.35 13.45
CA GLN A 64 19.89 -35.76 13.82
C GLN A 64 18.48 -36.18 14.28
N GLU A 65 18.05 -37.39 13.92
CA GLU A 65 16.80 -38.04 14.36
C GLU A 65 15.48 -37.48 13.80
N GLY A 66 15.46 -36.87 12.61
CA GLY A 66 14.20 -36.62 11.87
C GLY A 66 13.20 -35.65 12.53
N VAL A 67 13.55 -35.00 13.63
CA VAL A 67 12.73 -33.97 14.27
C VAL A 67 13.14 -32.61 13.72
N ILE A 68 12.50 -32.20 12.61
CA ILE A 68 12.58 -30.80 12.17
C ILE A 68 12.06 -29.92 13.33
N PRO A 69 12.81 -28.89 13.76
CA PRO A 69 12.38 -28.01 14.83
C PRO A 69 10.98 -27.44 14.54
N GLN A 70 10.05 -27.50 15.51
CA GLN A 70 8.67 -27.03 15.33
C GLN A 70 8.56 -25.53 14.99
N ASP A 71 9.63 -24.77 15.24
CA ASP A 71 9.78 -23.35 14.96
C ASP A 71 10.37 -23.06 13.56
N TYR A 72 10.60 -24.09 12.73
CA TYR A 72 11.17 -23.95 11.40
C TYR A 72 10.15 -24.20 10.28
N SER A 73 9.98 -23.21 9.39
CA SER A 73 9.04 -23.24 8.23
C SER A 73 9.73 -23.14 6.86
N GLY A 74 11.06 -23.30 6.80
CA GLY A 74 11.87 -23.07 5.60
C GLY A 74 12.19 -24.32 4.76
N PRO A 75 13.09 -24.21 3.78
CA PRO A 75 13.50 -25.33 2.92
C PRO A 75 14.30 -26.39 3.69
N VAL A 76 14.05 -27.67 3.39
CA VAL A 76 14.73 -28.83 3.98
C VAL A 76 15.17 -29.76 2.86
N ALA A 77 16.42 -30.21 2.88
CA ALA A 77 16.87 -31.34 2.08
C ALA A 77 16.82 -32.61 2.92
N VAL A 78 16.27 -33.68 2.36
CA VAL A 78 16.07 -34.96 3.02
C VAL A 78 16.70 -36.08 2.21
N GLU A 79 17.28 -37.06 2.90
CA GLU A 79 17.81 -38.27 2.29
C GLU A 79 16.75 -39.39 2.31
N PHE A 80 16.52 -40.00 1.15
CA PHE A 80 15.61 -41.14 0.99
C PHE A 80 16.35 -42.47 1.20
N GLY A 81 15.60 -43.53 1.55
CA GLY A 81 16.17 -44.87 1.83
C GLY A 81 16.94 -45.52 0.68
N ASN A 82 16.90 -44.95 -0.53
CA ASN A 82 17.67 -45.35 -1.71
C ASN A 82 19.03 -44.60 -1.86
N GLY A 83 19.36 -43.68 -0.95
CA GLY A 83 20.57 -42.85 -0.99
C GLY A 83 20.45 -41.59 -1.87
N GLU A 84 19.25 -41.27 -2.37
CA GLU A 84 18.99 -40.04 -3.13
C GLU A 84 18.54 -38.89 -2.21
N TRP A 85 18.84 -37.66 -2.62
CA TRP A 85 18.44 -36.45 -1.91
C TRP A 85 17.27 -35.76 -2.61
N GLY A 86 16.30 -35.28 -1.83
CA GLY A 86 15.19 -34.45 -2.29
C GLY A 86 15.07 -33.15 -1.51
N CYS A 87 14.40 -32.16 -2.10
CA CYS A 87 14.15 -30.87 -1.45
C CYS A 87 12.66 -30.62 -1.20
N ILE A 88 12.34 -30.23 0.02
CA ILE A 88 11.04 -29.71 0.44
C ILE A 88 11.21 -28.21 0.62
N LEU A 89 10.39 -27.39 -0.06
CA LEU A 89 10.56 -25.93 -0.07
C LEU A 89 10.06 -25.24 1.22
N SER A 90 9.12 -25.87 1.91
CA SER A 90 8.61 -25.40 3.21
C SER A 90 8.33 -26.59 4.11
N SER A 91 8.93 -26.63 5.29
CA SER A 91 8.65 -27.64 6.30
C SER A 91 7.21 -27.63 6.82
N ASP A 92 6.45 -26.54 6.65
CA ASP A 92 5.01 -26.51 6.99
C ASP A 92 4.20 -27.47 6.10
N SER A 93 4.71 -27.77 4.90
CA SER A 93 4.07 -28.76 4.02
C SER A 93 4.12 -30.18 4.58
N LEU A 94 5.02 -30.49 5.53
CA LEU A 94 5.05 -31.78 6.22
C LEU A 94 3.88 -31.97 7.19
N ALA A 95 3.16 -30.90 7.56
CA ALA A 95 1.92 -31.00 8.33
C ALA A 95 0.67 -31.21 7.44
N ALA A 96 0.82 -31.11 6.12
CA ALA A 96 -0.26 -31.32 5.16
C ALA A 96 -0.43 -32.81 4.82
N PRO A 97 -1.66 -33.26 4.45
CA PRO A 97 -1.90 -34.65 4.08
C PRO A 97 -1.15 -35.11 2.82
N VAL A 98 -0.78 -34.16 1.95
CA VAL A 98 0.02 -34.37 0.74
C VAL A 98 1.20 -33.41 0.78
N VAL A 99 2.41 -33.94 0.61
CA VAL A 99 3.66 -33.18 0.61
C VAL A 99 4.20 -33.14 -0.82
N ALA A 100 4.41 -31.94 -1.34
CA ALA A 100 5.12 -31.73 -2.60
C ALA A 100 6.62 -31.65 -2.31
N TYR A 101 7.41 -32.54 -2.90
CA TYR A 101 8.86 -32.52 -2.81
C TYR A 101 9.48 -32.59 -4.21
N TRP A 102 10.65 -31.98 -4.35
CA TRP A 102 11.43 -32.08 -5.59
C TRP A 102 12.38 -33.27 -5.49
N ASN A 103 12.27 -34.19 -6.45
CA ASN A 103 13.16 -35.35 -6.56
C ASN A 103 14.31 -35.04 -7.52
N ALA A 104 15.55 -35.13 -7.02
CA ALA A 104 16.74 -34.89 -7.83
C ALA A 104 16.96 -35.93 -8.94
N GLY A 105 16.46 -37.16 -8.78
CA GLY A 105 16.61 -38.23 -9.77
C GLY A 105 15.71 -38.08 -11.00
N GLU A 106 14.50 -37.54 -10.83
CA GLU A 106 13.50 -37.36 -11.91
C GLU A 106 13.36 -35.90 -12.38
N ASP A 107 14.11 -34.97 -11.77
CA ASP A 107 14.06 -33.51 -12.01
C ASP A 107 12.62 -32.95 -12.10
N SER A 108 11.75 -33.43 -11.20
CA SER A 108 10.33 -33.06 -11.18
C SER A 108 9.83 -32.91 -9.75
N VAL A 109 8.76 -32.12 -9.58
CA VAL A 109 8.05 -31.99 -8.31
C VAL A 109 7.01 -33.10 -8.24
N LEU A 110 7.14 -33.98 -7.26
CA LEU A 110 6.23 -35.09 -7.01
C LEU A 110 5.40 -34.81 -5.77
N GLU A 111 4.14 -35.26 -5.78
CA GLU A 111 3.23 -35.20 -4.64
C GLU A 111 3.09 -36.60 -4.04
N ILE A 112 3.43 -36.74 -2.75
CA ILE A 112 3.30 -38.01 -2.02
C ILE A 112 2.44 -37.79 -0.77
N GLY A 113 1.61 -38.78 -0.43
CA GLY A 113 0.84 -38.76 0.81
C GLY A 113 1.75 -38.89 2.03
N MET A 114 1.46 -38.15 3.10
CA MET A 114 2.33 -38.09 4.30
C MET A 114 2.61 -39.48 4.93
N GLN A 115 1.67 -40.44 4.79
CA GLN A 115 1.82 -41.81 5.27
C GLN A 115 2.88 -42.61 4.49
N ASP A 116 2.98 -42.39 3.18
CA ASP A 116 3.97 -43.04 2.32
C ASP A 116 5.35 -42.38 2.48
N LEU A 117 5.38 -41.06 2.71
CA LEU A 117 6.60 -40.29 2.95
C LEU A 117 7.34 -40.76 4.22
N GLN A 118 6.62 -41.05 5.31
CA GLN A 118 7.19 -41.54 6.56
C GLN A 118 7.87 -42.91 6.45
N HIS A 119 7.45 -43.74 5.48
CA HIS A 119 8.06 -45.04 5.21
C HIS A 119 9.34 -44.97 4.37
N ILE A 120 9.59 -43.85 3.68
CA ILE A 120 10.68 -43.68 2.71
C ILE A 120 11.79 -42.75 3.26
N LEU A 121 11.49 -41.89 4.25
CA LEU A 121 12.43 -40.99 4.89
C LEU A 121 13.39 -41.73 5.84
N THR A 122 14.69 -41.67 5.56
CA THR A 122 15.74 -42.18 6.46
C THR A 122 16.57 -41.06 7.07
N VAL A 123 16.48 -40.94 8.41
CA VAL A 123 17.41 -40.45 9.46
C VAL A 123 18.24 -39.15 9.26
N ARG A 124 18.50 -38.66 8.04
CA ARG A 124 19.36 -37.49 7.78
C ARG A 124 18.60 -36.40 7.03
N ALA A 125 18.46 -35.25 7.69
CA ALA A 125 17.88 -34.05 7.10
C ALA A 125 18.86 -32.87 7.29
N VAL A 126 18.96 -32.03 6.26
CA VAL A 126 19.71 -30.78 6.29
C VAL A 126 18.74 -29.63 6.12
N ILE A 127 18.71 -28.76 7.12
CA ILE A 127 17.88 -27.57 7.13
C ILE A 127 18.71 -26.41 6.58
N PHE A 128 18.14 -25.61 5.68
CA PHE A 128 18.80 -24.40 5.18
C PHE A 128 18.15 -23.17 5.79
N ARG A 129 18.65 -22.73 6.94
CA ARG A 129 18.15 -21.50 7.54
C ARG A 129 18.45 -20.32 6.61
N SER A 130 17.41 -19.80 5.99
CA SER A 130 17.42 -18.48 5.35
C SER A 130 17.30 -17.42 6.44
N LEU A 131 18.38 -17.16 7.15
CA LEU A 131 18.58 -15.95 7.94
C LEU A 131 20.09 -15.88 8.18
N ILE A 132 20.84 -15.38 7.20
CA ILE A 132 21.99 -14.58 7.59
C ILE A 132 21.36 -13.40 8.31
N ARG A 133 21.28 -13.50 9.64
CA ARG A 133 21.13 -12.33 10.50
C ARG A 133 22.16 -11.34 9.94
N ILE A 134 21.74 -10.14 9.55
CA ILE A 134 22.70 -9.05 9.59
C ILE A 134 23.25 -9.11 11.00
N ASP A 135 24.53 -9.42 11.11
CA ASP A 135 25.21 -9.29 12.37
C ASP A 135 25.10 -7.79 12.70
N PRO A 136 24.35 -7.38 13.74
CA PRO A 136 24.13 -5.97 14.05
C PRO A 136 25.46 -5.20 14.23
N ALA A 137 26.57 -5.94 14.37
CA ALA A 137 27.94 -5.49 14.42
C ALA A 137 28.48 -4.77 13.15
N THR A 138 27.89 -4.95 11.95
CA THR A 138 28.42 -4.31 10.72
C THR A 138 27.72 -3.00 10.35
N HIS A 139 26.38 -2.99 10.22
CA HIS A 139 25.63 -1.76 9.86
C HIS A 139 24.29 -1.66 10.59
N THR A 140 24.28 -1.08 11.80
CA THR A 140 23.05 -0.89 12.59
C THR A 140 22.00 -0.04 11.87
N GLY A 141 22.43 0.98 11.12
CA GLY A 141 21.52 1.89 10.42
C GLY A 141 20.71 1.20 9.33
N LEU A 142 21.34 0.30 8.56
CA LEU A 142 20.69 -0.45 7.49
C LEU A 142 19.72 -1.49 8.05
N TYR A 143 20.11 -2.14 9.16
CA TYR A 143 19.25 -3.07 9.89
C TYR A 143 18.02 -2.38 10.47
N CYS A 144 18.18 -1.21 11.09
CA CYS A 144 17.04 -0.44 11.58
C CYS A 144 16.15 0.05 10.43
N LEU A 145 16.73 0.44 9.29
CA LEU A 145 15.98 0.83 8.10
C LEU A 145 15.15 -0.33 7.53
N SER A 146 15.70 -1.55 7.50
CA SER A 146 14.97 -2.74 7.04
C SER A 146 13.83 -3.14 7.96
N LEU A 147 14.00 -3.00 9.27
CA LEU A 147 12.92 -3.19 10.24
C LEU A 147 11.78 -2.19 10.02
N ILE A 148 12.09 -0.91 9.78
CA ILE A 148 11.07 0.09 9.43
C ILE A 148 10.40 -0.27 8.09
N ALA A 149 11.18 -0.65 7.07
CA ALA A 149 10.63 -1.03 5.77
C ALA A 149 9.66 -2.22 5.88
N ARG A 150 10.01 -3.25 6.65
CA ARG A 150 9.15 -4.39 6.96
C ARG A 150 7.88 -3.96 7.71
N HIS A 151 8.00 -3.08 8.70
CA HIS A 151 6.85 -2.53 9.41
C HIS A 151 5.90 -1.74 8.48
N LEU A 152 6.45 -1.06 7.47
CA LEU A 152 5.70 -0.36 6.43
C LEU A 152 5.20 -1.30 5.31
N GLY A 153 5.52 -2.59 5.34
CA GLY A 153 5.20 -3.54 4.27
C GLY A 153 5.86 -3.19 2.94
N ILE A 154 7.12 -2.74 2.99
CA ILE A 154 8.00 -2.52 1.84
C ILE A 154 9.07 -3.61 1.88
N ASP A 155 9.17 -4.40 0.80
CA ASP A 155 10.23 -5.39 0.67
C ASP A 155 11.54 -4.69 0.33
N LEU A 156 12.52 -4.86 1.20
CA LEU A 156 13.80 -4.16 1.15
C LEU A 156 14.92 -5.19 1.32
N ASP A 157 15.64 -5.44 0.23
CA ASP A 157 16.82 -6.29 0.24
C ASP A 157 18.04 -5.47 0.70
N GLU A 158 18.48 -5.79 1.91
CA GLU A 158 19.60 -5.17 2.61
C GLU A 158 20.92 -5.31 1.84
N ARG A 159 21.17 -6.48 1.21
CA ARG A 159 22.41 -6.74 0.46
C ARG A 159 22.47 -5.92 -0.80
N ARG A 160 21.33 -5.86 -1.51
CA ARG A 160 21.20 -5.06 -2.71
C ARG A 160 21.43 -3.59 -2.39
N MET A 161 20.90 -3.07 -1.28
CA MET A 161 21.20 -1.70 -0.85
C MET A 161 22.67 -1.51 -0.51
N ALA A 162 23.28 -2.40 0.28
CA ALA A 162 24.68 -2.25 0.64
C ALA A 162 25.60 -2.22 -0.59
N HIS A 163 25.29 -3.04 -1.60
CA HIS A 163 26.03 -3.08 -2.86
C HIS A 163 25.74 -1.88 -3.78
N GLU A 164 24.46 -1.48 -3.93
CA GLU A 164 24.03 -0.40 -4.82
C GLU A 164 24.57 0.97 -4.37
N TYR A 165 24.73 1.17 -3.06
CA TYR A 165 25.25 2.41 -2.47
C TYR A 165 26.73 2.31 -2.06
N ALA A 166 27.39 1.20 -2.41
CA ALA A 166 28.81 0.94 -2.10
C ALA A 166 29.17 1.28 -0.64
N LEU A 167 28.44 0.70 0.32
CA LEU A 167 28.69 0.97 1.73
C LEU A 167 30.05 0.41 2.15
N ASP A 168 30.91 1.29 2.68
CA ASP A 168 32.18 0.94 3.31
C ASP A 168 31.95 0.22 4.66
N SER A 169 33.00 -0.28 5.31
CA SER A 169 32.92 -0.93 6.64
C SER A 169 32.48 -0.01 7.79
N GLY A 170 32.18 1.26 7.52
CA GLY A 170 31.69 2.23 8.49
C GLY A 170 30.17 2.42 8.42
N GLU A 171 29.59 3.05 9.42
CA GLU A 171 28.15 3.30 9.40
C GLU A 171 27.74 4.39 8.41
N PRO A 172 26.66 4.17 7.63
CA PRO A 172 26.15 5.16 6.71
C PRO A 172 25.64 6.40 7.46
N SER A 173 25.78 7.57 6.84
CA SER A 173 25.21 8.81 7.37
C SER A 173 23.68 8.78 7.37
N LEU A 174 23.06 9.60 8.24
CA LEU A 174 21.60 9.71 8.31
C LEU A 174 21.02 10.25 6.99
N GLU A 175 21.79 11.11 6.32
CA GLU A 175 21.47 11.67 5.01
C GLU A 175 21.46 10.58 3.92
N LEU A 176 22.46 9.68 3.92
CA LEU A 176 22.52 8.55 2.99
C LEU A 176 21.38 7.56 3.25
N LEU A 177 21.09 7.24 4.53
CA LEU A 177 19.94 6.41 4.91
C LEU A 177 18.60 7.02 4.46
N SER A 178 18.46 8.33 4.56
CA SER A 178 17.28 9.08 4.09
C SER A 178 17.13 9.03 2.57
N GLU A 179 18.24 9.08 1.82
CA GLU A 179 18.27 8.94 0.37
C GLU A 179 17.91 7.52 -0.08
N MET A 180 18.55 6.51 0.53
CA MET A 180 18.26 5.10 0.32
C MET A 180 16.77 4.79 0.54
N ALA A 181 16.22 5.19 1.69
CA ALA A 181 14.80 5.04 1.99
C ALA A 181 13.92 5.70 0.92
N GLY A 182 14.37 6.86 0.42
CA GLY A 182 13.68 7.61 -0.60
C GLY A 182 13.56 6.93 -1.96
N ASN A 183 14.61 6.22 -2.37
CA ASN A 183 14.66 5.48 -3.64
C ASN A 183 13.80 4.21 -3.60
N TYR A 184 13.64 3.63 -2.41
CA TYR A 184 12.70 2.52 -2.14
C TYR A 184 11.26 2.98 -1.89
N GLY A 185 10.93 4.23 -2.21
CA GLY A 185 9.55 4.73 -2.17
C GLY A 185 9.06 5.12 -0.78
N MET A 186 9.95 5.48 0.15
CA MET A 186 9.55 6.08 1.42
C MET A 186 9.54 7.61 1.33
N ARG A 187 8.55 8.23 1.98
CA ARG A 187 8.61 9.64 2.37
C ARG A 187 9.55 9.74 3.56
N ARG A 188 10.46 10.71 3.49
CA ARG A 188 11.56 10.90 4.44
C ARG A 188 11.53 12.30 5.00
N ARG A 189 11.74 12.43 6.31
CA ARG A 189 11.93 13.71 6.98
C ARG A 189 12.94 13.56 8.11
N ILE A 190 14.07 14.25 7.97
CA ILE A 190 15.04 14.38 9.06
C ILE A 190 14.55 15.49 10.00
N THR A 191 14.50 15.19 11.29
CA THR A 191 14.01 16.08 12.34
C THR A 191 14.97 16.07 13.52
N ARG A 192 15.13 17.23 14.17
CA ARG A 192 15.79 17.30 15.49
C ARG A 192 14.86 16.70 16.56
N MET A 193 15.37 15.70 17.25
CA MET A 193 14.65 14.88 18.22
C MET A 193 15.10 15.21 19.65
N ASP A 194 14.42 16.16 20.27
CA ASP A 194 14.58 16.47 21.70
C ASP A 194 13.59 15.61 22.53
N TRP A 195 13.83 15.46 23.84
CA TRP A 195 13.00 14.61 24.72
C TRP A 195 11.49 14.91 24.63
N GLU A 196 11.12 16.19 24.64
CA GLU A 196 9.72 16.63 24.53
C GLU A 196 9.08 16.20 23.19
N LYS A 197 9.84 16.30 22.10
CA LYS A 197 9.37 15.86 20.78
C LYS A 197 9.26 14.34 20.70
N ALA A 198 10.19 13.60 21.30
CA ALA A 198 10.16 12.15 21.31
C ALA A 198 8.90 11.61 22.02
N ILE A 199 8.43 12.29 23.07
CA ILE A 199 7.18 11.95 23.77
C ILE A 199 5.95 12.41 22.99
N GLY A 200 5.99 13.61 22.41
CA GLY A 200 4.85 14.24 21.73
C GLY A 200 4.62 13.83 20.27
N MET A 201 5.10 12.65 19.82
CA MET A 201 4.99 12.26 18.41
C MET A 201 3.60 11.73 17.99
N ASP A 202 2.58 11.73 18.87
CA ASP A 202 1.19 11.37 18.55
C ASP A 202 1.03 10.12 17.64
N GLY A 203 1.86 9.09 17.88
CA GLY A 203 1.82 7.84 17.12
C GLY A 203 2.67 7.79 15.83
N ALA A 204 3.52 8.79 15.56
CA ALA A 204 4.47 8.78 14.45
C ALA A 204 5.72 7.90 14.71
N TYR A 205 5.51 6.64 15.09
CA TYR A 205 6.54 5.61 15.26
C TYR A 205 6.44 4.58 14.11
N PRO A 206 7.50 3.80 13.82
CA PRO A 206 8.85 3.84 14.38
C PRO A 206 9.74 4.95 13.77
N VAL A 207 10.70 5.45 14.54
CA VAL A 207 11.65 6.50 14.10
C VAL A 207 13.09 6.03 14.23
N LEU A 208 13.87 6.22 13.18
CA LEU A 208 15.30 5.91 13.17
C LEU A 208 16.09 7.04 13.82
N CYS A 209 16.83 6.76 14.87
CA CYS A 209 17.63 7.75 15.61
C CYS A 209 19.10 7.35 15.64
N ARG A 210 19.99 8.35 15.75
CA ARG A 210 21.44 8.14 15.83
C ARG A 210 21.94 8.34 17.27
N LYS A 211 22.81 7.45 17.75
CA LYS A 211 23.53 7.59 19.02
C LYS A 211 24.73 8.53 18.88
N LYS A 212 25.18 9.11 19.99
CA LYS A 212 26.43 9.90 20.03
C LYS A 212 27.67 9.05 19.76
N SER A 213 27.62 7.76 20.05
CA SER A 213 28.72 6.81 19.79
C SER A 213 28.91 6.49 18.31
N GLY A 214 27.94 6.80 17.44
CA GLY A 214 27.91 6.34 16.05
C GLY A 214 26.60 5.63 15.70
N PRO A 215 26.33 4.45 16.31
CA PRO A 215 25.24 3.53 15.97
C PRO A 215 23.84 4.08 15.96
N TYR A 216 22.96 3.33 15.31
CA TYR A 216 21.56 3.66 15.13
C TYR A 216 20.66 2.80 16.00
N PHE A 217 19.56 3.40 16.47
CA PHE A 217 18.51 2.74 17.24
C PHE A 217 17.14 3.18 16.74
N LEU A 218 16.12 2.41 17.06
CA LEU A 218 14.73 2.67 16.69
C LEU A 218 13.93 3.12 17.91
N LEU A 219 13.24 4.24 17.80
CA LEU A 219 12.24 4.66 18.76
C LEU A 219 10.89 4.06 18.35
N ALA A 220 10.36 3.13 19.15
CA ALA A 220 9.16 2.35 18.85
C ALA A 220 7.88 2.90 19.50
N GLY A 221 8.00 3.64 20.62
CA GLY A 221 6.84 4.20 21.31
C GLY A 221 7.18 4.86 22.65
N VAL A 222 6.14 5.33 23.32
CA VAL A 222 6.19 5.87 24.68
C VAL A 222 5.37 4.94 25.57
N ASP A 223 5.94 4.57 26.71
CA ASP A 223 5.26 3.81 27.75
C ASP A 223 5.01 4.75 28.96
N ASP A 224 3.73 4.99 29.26
CA ASP A 224 3.26 5.85 30.36
C ASP A 224 2.58 5.00 31.43
N VAL A 225 3.35 4.08 32.03
CA VAL A 225 2.87 3.21 33.12
C VAL A 225 3.42 3.71 34.45
N GLY A 226 2.62 4.54 35.14
CA GLY A 226 2.56 4.73 36.60
C GLY A 226 3.80 5.22 37.37
N GLN A 227 5.00 5.19 36.79
CA GLN A 227 6.28 5.57 37.43
C GLN A 227 7.18 6.40 36.49
N GLY A 228 6.58 7.32 35.73
CA GLY A 228 7.28 8.25 34.85
C GLY A 228 7.39 7.76 33.40
N VAL A 229 7.48 8.71 32.48
CA VAL A 229 7.48 8.48 31.03
C VAL A 229 8.77 7.77 30.60
N ARG A 230 8.64 6.62 29.94
CA ARG A 230 9.76 5.86 29.36
C ARG A 230 9.59 5.73 27.86
N LEU A 231 10.70 5.68 27.14
CA LEU A 231 10.70 5.46 25.69
C LEU A 231 11.02 3.99 25.39
N ALA A 232 10.16 3.34 24.62
CA ALA A 232 10.43 2.01 24.08
C ALA A 232 11.39 2.14 22.90
N VAL A 233 12.61 1.64 23.09
CA VAL A 233 13.71 1.74 22.14
C VAL A 233 14.15 0.33 21.74
N PHE A 234 14.38 0.13 20.45
CA PHE A 234 15.06 -1.05 19.94
C PHE A 234 16.48 -0.67 19.54
N ASP A 235 17.45 -1.26 20.23
CA ASP A 235 18.86 -0.96 20.11
C ASP A 235 19.64 -2.21 19.70
N PRO A 236 20.09 -2.29 18.42
CA PRO A 236 20.86 -3.43 17.93
C PRO A 236 22.31 -3.46 18.41
N ALA A 237 22.87 -2.33 18.92
CA ALA A 237 24.26 -2.23 19.36
C ALA A 237 24.36 -1.64 20.79
N PRO A 238 24.31 -2.50 21.82
CA PRO A 238 24.48 -2.12 23.22
C PRO A 238 25.77 -1.33 23.47
N SER A 239 25.70 -0.33 24.35
CA SER A 239 26.90 0.30 24.93
C SER A 239 27.58 -0.65 25.93
N GLU A 240 28.93 -0.70 25.95
CA GLU A 240 29.71 -1.51 26.91
C GLU A 240 29.40 -1.08 28.37
N GLY A 241 29.03 -2.04 29.23
CA GLY A 241 28.73 -1.82 30.64
C GLY A 241 27.25 -1.86 31.04
N ASP A 242 26.36 -2.36 30.17
CA ASP A 242 24.95 -2.59 30.48
C ASP A 242 24.73 -4.07 30.82
N ASP A 243 24.50 -4.39 32.10
CA ASP A 243 24.38 -5.75 32.70
C ASP A 243 23.10 -6.50 32.28
N SER A 244 22.71 -6.42 31.01
CA SER A 244 21.41 -6.90 30.50
C SER A 244 21.55 -7.81 29.28
N GLU A 245 22.36 -8.86 29.36
CA GLU A 245 22.37 -9.95 28.36
C GLU A 245 20.99 -10.67 28.28
N GLU A 246 20.14 -10.57 29.32
CA GLU A 246 18.86 -11.29 29.42
C GLU A 246 17.67 -10.69 28.65
N ARG A 247 17.69 -9.42 28.21
CA ARG A 247 16.49 -8.72 27.70
C ARG A 247 16.43 -8.51 26.17
N GLY A 248 17.46 -8.92 25.44
CA GLY A 248 17.53 -8.73 23.99
C GLY A 248 17.60 -7.25 23.56
N PRO A 249 17.36 -6.92 22.28
CA PRO A 249 17.55 -5.58 21.72
C PRO A 249 16.46 -4.57 22.13
N HIS A 250 15.40 -4.98 22.84
CA HIS A 250 14.33 -4.09 23.28
C HIS A 250 14.66 -3.48 24.66
N ARG A 251 14.61 -2.17 24.76
CA ARG A 251 14.97 -1.39 25.96
C ARG A 251 13.93 -0.33 26.27
N LEU A 252 13.88 0.05 27.54
CA LEU A 252 13.10 1.19 28.03
C LEU A 252 14.09 2.25 28.50
N TRP A 253 14.15 3.37 27.79
CA TRP A 253 15.02 4.49 28.14
C TRP A 253 14.26 5.54 28.94
N THR A 254 14.89 5.99 30.01
CA THR A 254 14.51 7.16 30.80
C THR A 254 15.06 8.44 30.17
N ARG A 255 14.65 9.60 30.69
CA ARG A 255 15.14 10.90 30.22
C ARG A 255 16.66 11.02 30.26
N GLU A 256 17.26 10.57 31.36
CA GLU A 256 18.71 10.66 31.57
C GLU A 256 19.49 9.79 30.57
N THR A 257 19.00 8.57 30.32
CA THR A 257 19.62 7.65 29.35
C THR A 257 19.45 8.15 27.91
N TRP A 258 18.29 8.72 27.56
CA TRP A 258 18.10 9.38 26.27
C TRP A 258 19.06 10.55 26.05
N GLU A 259 19.18 11.46 27.03
CA GLU A 259 20.06 12.63 26.92
C GLU A 259 21.54 12.22 26.84
N LYS A 260 21.92 11.09 27.45
CA LYS A 260 23.27 10.51 27.37
C LYS A 260 23.55 9.91 25.99
N GLU A 261 22.69 9.02 25.51
CA GLU A 261 22.93 8.19 24.32
C GLU A 261 22.54 8.87 22.99
N SER A 262 21.47 9.66 22.96
CA SER A 262 20.90 10.21 21.73
C SER A 262 21.70 11.39 21.16
N ALA A 263 22.00 11.37 19.86
CA ALA A 263 22.60 12.51 19.15
C ALA A 263 21.58 13.61 18.80
N GLY A 264 20.29 13.42 19.13
CA GLY A 264 19.25 14.43 18.93
C GLY A 264 18.80 14.62 17.47
N ARG A 265 19.10 13.67 16.58
CA ARG A 265 18.60 13.64 15.20
C ARG A 265 17.86 12.33 14.92
N GLY A 266 16.69 12.42 14.31
CA GLY A 266 15.87 11.29 13.89
C GLY A 266 15.39 11.41 12.45
N LEU A 267 15.25 10.28 11.78
CA LEU A 267 14.69 10.14 10.44
C LEU A 267 13.32 9.48 10.54
N LEU A 268 12.30 10.28 10.21
CA LEU A 268 10.91 9.84 10.08
C LEU A 268 10.71 9.26 8.69
N LEU A 269 10.18 8.04 8.65
CA LEU A 269 9.89 7.31 7.42
C LEU A 269 8.41 6.97 7.36
N GLN A 270 7.82 7.21 6.20
CA GLN A 270 6.43 6.84 5.92
C GLN A 270 6.35 6.20 4.53
N LYS A 271 5.46 5.23 4.35
CA LYS A 271 5.20 4.64 3.02
C LYS A 271 4.68 5.71 2.06
N ARG A 272 5.28 5.82 0.86
CA ARG A 272 4.75 6.66 -0.21
C ARG A 272 3.77 5.85 -1.07
N TRP A 273 2.49 6.00 -0.80
CA TRP A 273 1.45 5.34 -1.58
C TRP A 273 1.42 5.83 -3.02
N LYS A 274 1.41 4.91 -4.00
CA LYS A 274 1.12 5.26 -5.40
C LYS A 274 -0.39 5.50 -5.56
N ILE A 275 -0.79 6.43 -6.43
CA ILE A 275 -2.21 6.79 -6.66
C ILE A 275 -3.06 5.55 -6.99
N THR A 276 -2.49 4.54 -7.66
CA THR A 276 -3.18 3.32 -8.09
C THR A 276 -3.19 2.19 -7.06
N GLU A 277 -2.46 2.30 -5.95
CA GLU A 277 -2.38 1.23 -4.94
C GLU A 277 -3.65 1.17 -4.10
N GLU A 278 -4.20 -0.03 -3.94
CA GLU A 278 -5.49 -0.19 -3.29
C GLU A 278 -5.41 0.20 -1.81
N GLU A 279 -4.33 -0.13 -1.08
CA GLU A 279 -4.19 0.03 0.38
C GLU A 279 -3.93 1.46 0.90
N GLN A 280 -4.25 2.49 0.12
CA GLN A 280 -4.07 3.87 0.55
C GLN A 280 -4.87 4.23 1.82
N PRO A 281 -4.30 5.04 2.74
CA PRO A 281 -5.04 5.64 3.85
C PRO A 281 -6.15 6.55 3.32
N PHE A 282 -7.25 6.62 4.06
CA PHE A 282 -8.46 7.32 3.64
C PHE A 282 -8.19 8.82 3.36
N GLY A 283 -8.48 9.25 2.14
CA GLY A 283 -8.38 10.65 1.69
C GLY A 283 -9.05 10.86 0.34
N LEU A 284 -9.22 12.12 -0.11
CA LEU A 284 -9.86 12.43 -1.41
C LEU A 284 -9.15 11.76 -2.60
N ALA A 285 -7.83 11.55 -2.50
CA ALA A 285 -7.02 10.91 -3.51
C ALA A 285 -7.30 9.40 -3.68
N TRP A 286 -7.78 8.72 -2.64
CA TRP A 286 -8.16 7.30 -2.69
C TRP A 286 -9.39 7.06 -3.61
N PHE A 287 -10.18 8.11 -3.86
CA PHE A 287 -11.40 8.02 -4.65
C PHE A 287 -11.17 8.25 -6.16
N ILE A 288 -10.05 8.90 -6.52
CA ILE A 288 -9.66 9.22 -7.90
C ILE A 288 -9.45 7.96 -8.77
N PRO A 289 -8.81 6.88 -8.29
CA PRO A 289 -8.63 5.64 -9.06
C PRO A 289 -9.96 4.99 -9.44
N GLU A 290 -10.95 5.08 -8.55
CA GLU A 290 -12.27 4.49 -8.76
C GLU A 290 -13.05 5.22 -9.87
N PHE A 291 -12.88 6.54 -9.95
CA PHE A 291 -13.34 7.36 -11.07
C PHE A 291 -12.61 7.02 -12.38
N LEU A 292 -11.29 6.90 -12.35
CA LEU A 292 -10.47 6.58 -13.52
C LEU A 292 -10.79 5.19 -14.10
N ARG A 293 -11.15 4.22 -13.25
CA ARG A 293 -11.64 2.89 -13.66
C ARG A 293 -12.93 2.98 -14.49
N LEU A 294 -13.74 4.01 -14.31
CA LEU A 294 -15.01 4.25 -15.00
C LEU A 294 -14.92 5.34 -16.10
N LYS A 295 -13.71 5.65 -16.58
CA LYS A 295 -13.46 6.70 -17.59
C LYS A 295 -14.37 6.65 -18.81
N GLY A 296 -14.73 5.45 -19.30
CA GLY A 296 -15.61 5.29 -20.45
C GLY A 296 -17.04 5.77 -20.19
N LEU A 297 -17.57 5.46 -19.01
CA LEU A 297 -18.91 5.88 -18.60
C LEU A 297 -18.94 7.38 -18.32
N PHE A 298 -17.89 7.92 -17.68
CA PHE A 298 -17.76 9.37 -17.48
C PHE A 298 -17.59 10.14 -18.78
N ALA A 299 -16.92 9.58 -19.79
CA ALA A 299 -16.85 10.18 -21.12
C ALA A 299 -18.23 10.24 -21.81
N GLN A 300 -19.07 9.21 -21.65
CA GLN A 300 -20.45 9.22 -22.16
C GLN A 300 -21.30 10.28 -21.47
N ILE A 301 -21.18 10.44 -20.14
CA ILE A 301 -21.87 11.50 -19.40
C ILE A 301 -21.41 12.88 -19.85
N ALA A 302 -20.10 13.08 -20.01
CA ALA A 302 -19.55 14.34 -20.49
C ALA A 302 -20.08 14.67 -21.89
N LEU A 303 -20.09 13.70 -22.81
CA LEU A 303 -20.67 13.87 -24.14
C LEU A 303 -22.15 14.26 -24.09
N ALA A 304 -22.94 13.60 -23.24
CA ALA A 304 -24.35 13.94 -23.04
C ALA A 304 -24.51 15.40 -22.56
N VAL A 305 -23.70 15.83 -21.60
CA VAL A 305 -23.71 17.22 -21.08
C VAL A 305 -23.37 18.22 -22.18
N VAL A 306 -22.38 17.93 -23.03
CA VAL A 306 -22.03 18.79 -24.18
C VAL A 306 -23.20 18.88 -25.16
N MET A 307 -23.82 17.75 -25.53
CA MET A 307 -24.95 17.74 -26.44
C MET A 307 -26.15 18.50 -25.87
N MET A 308 -26.46 18.30 -24.58
CA MET A 308 -27.51 19.03 -23.88
C MET A 308 -27.24 20.54 -23.83
N THR A 309 -25.99 20.94 -23.59
CA THR A 309 -25.58 22.35 -23.60
C THR A 309 -25.81 22.98 -24.97
N LEU A 310 -25.40 22.30 -26.05
CA LEU A 310 -25.66 22.73 -27.43
C LEU A 310 -27.15 22.82 -27.74
N LEU A 311 -27.93 21.84 -27.29
CA LEU A 311 -29.38 21.84 -27.50
C LEU A 311 -30.09 22.93 -26.69
N SER A 312 -29.56 23.26 -25.52
CA SER A 312 -30.09 24.32 -24.65
C SER A 312 -29.85 25.71 -25.26
N LEU A 313 -28.78 25.88 -26.03
CA LEU A 313 -28.50 27.08 -26.83
C LEU A 313 -29.45 27.26 -28.02
N LEU A 314 -30.11 26.18 -28.48
CA LEU A 314 -31.14 26.29 -29.52
C LEU A 314 -32.32 27.12 -29.01
N MET A 315 -32.75 26.96 -27.75
CA MET A 315 -33.91 27.67 -27.21
C MET A 315 -33.86 29.20 -27.44
N PRO A 316 -32.82 29.92 -26.99
CA PRO A 316 -32.66 31.35 -27.27
C PRO A 316 -32.65 31.69 -28.77
N LEU A 317 -31.98 30.86 -29.59
CA LEU A 317 -31.90 31.08 -31.04
C LEU A 317 -33.27 30.94 -31.71
N PHE A 318 -34.06 29.96 -31.28
CA PHE A 318 -35.43 29.75 -31.73
C PHE A 318 -36.32 30.94 -31.36
N PHE A 319 -36.27 31.40 -30.10
CA PHE A 319 -36.98 32.61 -29.68
C PHE A 319 -36.56 33.84 -30.49
N GLN A 320 -35.27 34.00 -30.75
CA GLN A 320 -34.75 35.07 -31.59
C GLN A 320 -35.36 35.01 -33.00
N ILE A 321 -35.35 33.86 -33.67
CA ILE A 321 -35.94 33.70 -35.01
C ILE A 321 -37.44 34.01 -34.99
N ILE A 322 -38.15 33.58 -33.95
CA ILE A 322 -39.59 33.83 -33.80
C ILE A 322 -39.84 35.35 -33.72
N ILE A 323 -39.13 36.05 -32.85
CA ILE A 323 -39.34 37.49 -32.60
C ILE A 323 -38.85 38.33 -33.79
N ASP A 324 -37.68 38.02 -34.34
CA ASP A 324 -37.02 38.88 -35.34
C ASP A 324 -37.52 38.60 -36.76
N LYS A 325 -37.91 37.35 -37.06
CA LYS A 325 -38.27 36.94 -38.44
C LYS A 325 -39.71 36.50 -38.59
N VAL A 326 -40.26 35.73 -37.65
CA VAL A 326 -41.58 35.10 -37.84
C VAL A 326 -42.72 36.07 -37.50
N LEU A 327 -42.63 36.76 -36.36
CA LEU A 327 -43.63 37.75 -35.95
C LEU A 327 -43.77 38.90 -36.94
N PRO A 328 -42.68 39.57 -37.38
CA PRO A 328 -42.79 40.73 -38.27
C PRO A 328 -43.33 40.37 -39.66
N ASN A 329 -42.96 39.18 -40.17
CA ASN A 329 -43.39 38.71 -41.50
C ASN A 329 -44.70 37.91 -41.47
N SER A 330 -45.34 37.75 -40.31
CA SER A 330 -46.59 36.98 -40.11
C SER A 330 -46.60 35.61 -40.80
N SER A 331 -45.44 34.95 -40.87
CA SER A 331 -45.26 33.70 -41.63
C SER A 331 -45.59 32.47 -40.78
N PHE A 332 -46.89 32.15 -40.70
CA PHE A 332 -47.40 31.02 -39.91
C PHE A 332 -46.82 29.66 -40.33
N THR A 333 -46.47 29.48 -41.61
CA THR A 333 -45.84 28.24 -42.08
C THR A 333 -44.47 28.02 -41.44
N THR A 334 -43.63 29.06 -41.37
CA THR A 334 -42.33 29.00 -40.69
C THR A 334 -42.51 28.79 -39.18
N LEU A 335 -43.52 29.41 -38.58
CA LEU A 335 -43.85 29.22 -37.17
C LEU A 335 -44.17 27.75 -36.86
N ASN A 336 -45.01 27.10 -37.66
CA ASN A 336 -45.41 25.71 -37.44
C ASN A 336 -44.22 24.75 -37.58
N VAL A 337 -43.37 24.93 -38.60
CA VAL A 337 -42.16 24.11 -38.79
C VAL A 337 -41.19 24.29 -37.61
N LEU A 338 -40.98 25.54 -37.19
CA LEU A 338 -40.12 25.86 -36.07
C LEU A 338 -40.70 25.34 -34.73
N GLY A 339 -42.02 25.36 -34.58
CA GLY A 339 -42.77 24.78 -33.46
C GLY A 339 -42.57 23.28 -33.34
N ILE A 340 -42.70 22.53 -34.44
CA ILE A 340 -42.43 21.08 -34.43
C ILE A 340 -40.96 20.82 -34.10
N GLY A 341 -40.04 21.61 -34.68
CA GLY A 341 -38.61 21.51 -34.42
C GLY A 341 -38.23 21.74 -32.96
N ILE A 342 -38.78 22.78 -32.33
CA ILE A 342 -38.49 23.11 -30.92
C ILE A 342 -39.09 22.07 -29.97
N THR A 343 -40.30 21.57 -30.25
CA THR A 343 -40.89 20.46 -29.48
C THR A 343 -40.02 19.22 -29.58
N GLY A 344 -39.53 18.86 -30.77
CA GLY A 344 -38.59 17.76 -30.96
C GLY A 344 -37.28 17.96 -30.18
N ALA A 345 -36.73 19.18 -30.21
CA ALA A 345 -35.52 19.51 -29.44
C ALA A 345 -35.73 19.39 -27.93
N ILE A 346 -36.88 19.84 -27.38
CA ILE A 346 -37.22 19.68 -25.96
C ILE A 346 -37.29 18.20 -25.58
N LEU A 347 -37.98 17.39 -26.38
CA LEU A 347 -38.11 15.96 -26.12
C LEU A 347 -36.75 15.25 -26.15
N PHE A 348 -35.91 15.60 -27.11
CA PHE A 348 -34.55 15.07 -27.18
C PHE A 348 -33.68 15.53 -26.00
N ASN A 349 -33.82 16.79 -25.55
CA ASN A 349 -33.13 17.29 -24.37
C ASN A 349 -33.54 16.49 -23.12
N CYS A 350 -34.83 16.26 -22.94
CA CYS A 350 -35.39 15.48 -21.83
C CYS A 350 -34.88 14.04 -21.84
N LEU A 351 -34.77 13.42 -23.02
CA LEU A 351 -34.21 12.08 -23.15
C LEU A 351 -32.71 12.04 -22.77
N LEU A 352 -31.93 13.01 -23.22
CA LEU A 352 -30.51 13.13 -22.83
C LEU A 352 -30.35 13.39 -21.34
N GLU A 353 -31.22 14.20 -20.74
CA GLU A 353 -31.24 14.46 -19.31
C GLU A 353 -31.51 13.19 -18.50
N PHE A 354 -32.50 12.41 -18.93
CA PHE A 354 -32.80 11.12 -18.34
C PHE A 354 -31.61 10.17 -18.44
N LEU A 355 -30.99 10.06 -19.63
CA LEU A 355 -29.83 9.20 -19.84
C LEU A 355 -28.63 9.62 -18.98
N ARG A 356 -28.33 10.92 -18.91
CA ARG A 356 -27.28 11.49 -18.05
C ARG A 356 -27.53 11.10 -16.59
N ASN A 357 -28.73 11.34 -16.07
CA ASN A 357 -29.08 11.05 -14.68
C ASN A 357 -29.05 9.55 -14.37
N TYR A 358 -29.49 8.71 -15.31
CA TYR A 358 -29.41 7.25 -15.17
C TYR A 358 -27.97 6.74 -15.12
N LEU A 359 -27.12 7.17 -16.05
CA LEU A 359 -25.70 6.79 -16.09
C LEU A 359 -24.97 7.23 -14.82
N LEU A 360 -25.27 8.44 -14.33
CA LEU A 360 -24.73 8.95 -13.09
C LEU A 360 -25.16 8.12 -11.89
N LEU A 361 -26.45 7.82 -11.76
CA LEU A 361 -26.96 6.98 -10.68
C LEU A 361 -26.29 5.62 -10.68
N PHE A 362 -26.13 5.02 -11.86
CA PHE A 362 -25.44 3.75 -12.03
C PHE A 362 -23.96 3.83 -11.61
N ALA A 363 -23.25 4.89 -12.02
CA ALA A 363 -21.86 5.12 -11.63
C ALA A 363 -21.71 5.24 -10.12
N THR A 364 -22.51 6.11 -9.50
CA THR A 364 -22.48 6.37 -8.05
C THR A 364 -22.81 5.10 -7.27
N LYS A 365 -23.85 4.36 -7.67
CA LYS A 365 -24.21 3.09 -7.01
C LYS A 365 -23.11 2.04 -7.09
N LYS A 366 -22.43 1.95 -8.23
CA LYS A 366 -21.31 1.00 -8.39
C LYS A 366 -20.13 1.35 -7.47
N ILE A 367 -19.81 2.63 -7.37
CA ILE A 367 -18.74 3.13 -6.49
C ILE A 367 -19.14 2.94 -5.00
N ASP A 368 -20.41 3.19 -4.67
CA ASP A 368 -20.97 3.00 -3.32
C ASP A 368 -20.82 1.56 -2.84
N VAL A 369 -21.27 0.59 -3.66
CA VAL A 369 -21.24 -0.83 -3.29
C VAL A 369 -19.80 -1.30 -3.07
N ARG A 370 -18.88 -0.95 -3.97
CA ARG A 370 -17.48 -1.36 -3.84
C ARG A 370 -16.81 -0.77 -2.59
N THR A 371 -17.08 0.50 -2.31
CA THR A 371 -16.55 1.16 -1.12
C THR A 371 -17.13 0.55 0.15
N ALA A 372 -18.45 0.32 0.19
CA ALA A 372 -19.12 -0.29 1.33
C ALA A 372 -18.59 -1.70 1.61
N MET A 373 -18.45 -2.54 0.57
CA MET A 373 -17.89 -3.89 0.70
C MET A 373 -16.47 -3.86 1.25
N ARG A 374 -15.65 -2.91 0.80
CA ARG A 374 -14.27 -2.76 1.27
C ARG A 374 -14.18 -2.34 2.72
N THR A 375 -14.97 -1.34 3.12
CA THR A 375 -15.04 -0.88 4.51
C THR A 375 -15.54 -2.00 5.42
N PHE A 376 -16.56 -2.73 4.98
CA PHE A 376 -17.10 -3.87 5.72
C PHE A 376 -16.08 -5.02 5.86
N ALA A 377 -15.40 -5.38 4.77
CA ALA A 377 -14.37 -6.42 4.78
C ALA A 377 -13.19 -6.05 5.68
N HIS A 378 -12.79 -4.77 5.72
CA HIS A 378 -11.77 -4.30 6.64
C HIS A 378 -12.26 -4.41 8.09
N LEU A 379 -13.47 -3.94 8.38
CA LEU A 379 -14.08 -4.01 9.71
C LEU A 379 -14.11 -5.46 10.24
N MET A 380 -14.48 -6.43 9.39
CA MET A 380 -14.48 -7.86 9.73
C MET A 380 -13.10 -8.47 10.03
N ARG A 381 -12.00 -7.80 9.63
CA ARG A 381 -10.63 -8.25 9.88
C ARG A 381 -10.01 -7.67 11.16
N LEU A 382 -10.67 -6.72 11.82
CA LEU A 382 -10.10 -6.10 13.01
C LEU A 382 -10.16 -7.05 14.22
N PRO A 383 -9.13 -7.03 15.08
CA PRO A 383 -9.09 -7.85 16.29
C PRO A 383 -10.20 -7.44 17.27
N VAL A 384 -10.71 -8.39 18.06
CA VAL A 384 -11.81 -8.19 19.02
C VAL A 384 -11.54 -7.05 20.00
N GLN A 385 -10.28 -6.88 20.41
CA GLN A 385 -9.81 -5.81 21.31
C GLN A 385 -10.15 -4.40 20.80
N PHE A 386 -10.19 -4.19 19.47
CA PHE A 386 -10.59 -2.91 18.89
C PHE A 386 -12.08 -2.61 19.13
N PHE A 387 -12.94 -3.64 19.05
CA PHE A 387 -14.39 -3.49 19.27
C PHE A 387 -14.75 -3.28 20.73
N GLU A 388 -13.92 -3.75 21.66
CA GLU A 388 -14.08 -3.48 23.09
C GLU A 388 -13.73 -2.03 23.44
N ALA A 389 -12.77 -1.42 22.73
CA ALA A 389 -12.33 -0.05 22.97
C ALA A 389 -13.24 1.02 22.34
N VAL A 390 -13.97 0.69 21.26
CA VAL A 390 -14.73 1.68 20.48
C VAL A 390 -16.24 1.39 20.51
N PRO A 391 -17.08 2.33 20.99
CA PRO A 391 -18.53 2.16 21.00
C PRO A 391 -19.10 1.91 19.60
N SER A 392 -20.04 0.97 19.47
CA SER A 392 -20.70 0.64 18.21
C SER A 392 -21.37 1.85 17.53
N GLY A 393 -21.94 2.77 18.31
CA GLY A 393 -22.51 4.02 17.79
C GLY A 393 -21.48 4.97 17.17
N LEU A 394 -20.24 4.97 17.67
CA LEU A 394 -19.15 5.76 17.09
C LEU A 394 -18.66 5.15 15.77
N LEU A 395 -18.60 3.81 15.69
CA LEU A 395 -18.33 3.08 14.46
C LEU A 395 -19.36 3.40 13.35
N ILE A 396 -20.65 3.32 13.69
CA ILE A 396 -21.74 3.64 12.75
C ILE A 396 -21.63 5.10 12.29
N LYS A 397 -21.36 6.04 13.21
CA LYS A 397 -21.15 7.45 12.88
C LYS A 397 -20.00 7.65 11.89
N HIS A 398 -18.87 6.97 12.08
CA HIS A 398 -17.74 7.04 11.14
C HIS A 398 -18.05 6.43 9.78
N MET A 399 -18.80 5.32 9.74
CA MET A 399 -19.29 4.76 8.47
C MET A 399 -20.21 5.73 7.73
N GLN A 400 -21.16 6.35 8.43
CA GLN A 400 -22.07 7.34 7.85
C GLN A 400 -21.34 8.62 7.38
N GLN A 401 -20.34 9.09 8.12
CA GLN A 401 -19.50 10.20 7.69
C GLN A 401 -18.76 9.88 6.38
N THR A 402 -18.26 8.65 6.26
CA THR A 402 -17.61 8.16 5.06
C THR A 402 -18.57 8.12 3.87
N GLU A 403 -19.81 7.66 4.07
CA GLU A 403 -20.87 7.70 3.05
C GLU A 403 -21.25 9.13 2.65
N LYS A 404 -21.30 10.06 3.60
CA LYS A 404 -21.60 11.47 3.31
C LYS A 404 -20.50 12.13 2.47
N ILE A 405 -19.23 11.88 2.81
CA ILE A 405 -18.08 12.38 2.04
C ILE A 405 -18.11 11.77 0.63
N ARG A 406 -18.38 10.47 0.53
CA ARG A 406 -18.53 9.75 -0.74
C ARG A 406 -19.65 10.31 -1.60
N GLY A 407 -20.84 10.53 -1.03
CA GLY A 407 -21.99 11.11 -1.72
C GLY A 407 -21.73 12.54 -2.20
N PHE A 408 -20.96 13.32 -1.43
CA PHE A 408 -20.51 14.64 -1.86
C PHE A 408 -19.56 14.57 -3.07
N LEU A 409 -18.57 13.68 -3.04
CA LEU A 409 -17.58 13.52 -4.13
C LEU A 409 -18.19 12.95 -5.41
N SER A 410 -18.97 11.87 -5.29
CA SER A 410 -19.57 11.15 -6.42
C SER A 410 -20.81 11.84 -6.99
N GLY A 411 -21.54 12.59 -6.16
CA GLY A 411 -22.70 13.36 -6.55
C GLY A 411 -22.34 14.82 -6.80
N ASN A 412 -22.58 15.68 -5.80
CA ASN A 412 -22.61 17.13 -5.97
C ASN A 412 -21.34 17.74 -6.59
N LEU A 413 -20.16 17.28 -6.15
CA LEU A 413 -18.91 17.82 -6.67
C LEU A 413 -18.75 17.48 -8.15
N PHE A 414 -19.10 16.24 -8.53
CA PHE A 414 -19.05 15.80 -9.92
C PHE A 414 -20.00 16.59 -10.83
N PHE A 415 -21.26 16.79 -10.39
CA PHE A 415 -22.21 17.66 -11.08
C PHE A 415 -21.64 19.06 -11.28
N THR A 416 -21.08 19.65 -10.23
CA THR A 416 -20.50 20.99 -10.28
C THR A 416 -19.38 21.09 -11.32
N VAL A 417 -18.51 20.07 -11.42
CA VAL A 417 -17.43 20.04 -12.43
C VAL A 417 -18.00 19.93 -13.86
N LEU A 418 -19.02 19.10 -14.07
CA LEU A 418 -19.68 18.98 -15.37
C LEU A 418 -20.40 20.27 -15.78
N ASP A 419 -21.05 20.94 -14.83
CA ASP A 419 -21.73 22.21 -15.08
C ASP A 419 -20.71 23.32 -15.38
N LEU A 420 -19.53 23.28 -14.72
CA LEU A 420 -18.42 24.18 -15.03
C LEU A 420 -17.89 23.97 -16.46
N PHE A 421 -17.90 22.74 -16.97
CA PHE A 421 -17.57 22.48 -18.38
C PHE A 421 -18.61 23.10 -19.33
N SER A 422 -19.89 23.04 -18.98
CA SER A 422 -20.97 23.66 -19.75
C SER A 422 -20.82 25.19 -19.79
N LEU A 423 -20.33 25.80 -18.70
CA LEU A 423 -20.03 27.24 -18.64
C LEU A 423 -19.00 27.67 -19.70
N VAL A 424 -18.02 26.80 -20.02
CA VAL A 424 -17.03 27.06 -21.08
C VAL A 424 -17.66 27.16 -22.46
N LEU A 425 -18.83 26.54 -22.69
CA LEU A 425 -19.60 26.70 -23.92
C LEU A 425 -20.49 27.94 -23.89
N PHE A 426 -21.16 28.20 -22.77
CA PHE A 426 -22.09 29.34 -22.63
C PHE A 426 -21.40 30.71 -22.64
N ILE A 427 -20.27 30.89 -21.94
CA ILE A 427 -19.61 32.20 -21.84
C ILE A 427 -19.15 32.72 -23.21
N PRO A 428 -18.41 31.94 -24.04
CA PRO A 428 -18.02 32.39 -25.37
C PRO A 428 -19.23 32.67 -26.25
N PHE A 429 -20.27 31.84 -26.20
CA PHE A 429 -21.51 32.06 -26.95
C PHE A 429 -22.14 33.42 -26.60
N LEU A 430 -22.25 33.75 -25.32
CA LEU A 430 -22.77 35.06 -24.88
C LEU A 430 -21.86 36.22 -25.29
N MET A 431 -20.54 36.06 -25.19
CA MET A 431 -19.57 37.08 -25.61
C MET A 431 -19.66 37.38 -27.10
N LEU A 432 -19.91 36.36 -27.95
CA LEU A 432 -20.13 36.52 -29.39
C LEU A 432 -21.35 37.40 -29.69
N TYR A 433 -22.40 37.33 -28.87
CA TYR A 433 -23.59 38.18 -29.02
C TYR A 433 -23.35 39.61 -28.51
N SER A 434 -22.83 39.77 -27.29
CA SER A 434 -22.50 41.08 -26.73
C SER A 434 -21.60 40.96 -25.50
N VAL A 435 -20.38 41.47 -25.63
CA VAL A 435 -19.40 41.51 -24.52
C VAL A 435 -19.91 42.37 -23.36
N ARG A 436 -20.61 43.48 -23.62
CA ARG A 436 -21.12 44.37 -22.56
C ARG A 436 -22.19 43.70 -21.71
N LEU A 437 -23.19 43.08 -22.34
CA LEU A 437 -24.26 42.38 -21.63
C LEU A 437 -23.71 41.17 -20.86
N THR A 438 -22.76 40.44 -21.47
CA THR A 438 -22.09 39.32 -20.79
C THR A 438 -21.36 39.79 -19.53
N GLY A 439 -20.64 40.92 -19.59
CA GLY A 439 -19.98 41.50 -18.42
C GLY A 439 -20.95 41.84 -17.28
N ILE A 440 -22.13 42.37 -17.62
CA ILE A 440 -23.18 42.66 -16.63
C ILE A 440 -23.69 41.36 -15.98
N VAL A 441 -23.98 40.32 -16.77
CA VAL A 441 -24.44 39.02 -16.25
C VAL A 441 -23.38 38.40 -15.32
N LEU A 442 -22.10 38.43 -15.72
CA LEU A 442 -21.01 37.93 -14.89
C LEU A 442 -20.86 38.72 -13.59
N LEU A 443 -21.03 40.05 -13.62
CA LEU A 443 -21.00 40.89 -12.43
C LEU A 443 -22.12 40.52 -11.45
N PHE A 444 -23.36 40.37 -11.93
CA PHE A 444 -24.48 39.97 -11.07
C PHE A 444 -24.31 38.55 -10.52
N SER A 445 -23.81 37.62 -11.34
CA SER A 445 -23.49 36.25 -10.91
C SER A 445 -22.42 36.24 -9.81
N LEU A 446 -21.36 37.04 -9.98
CA LEU A 446 -20.29 37.19 -8.98
C LEU A 446 -20.83 37.80 -7.68
N LEU A 447 -21.68 38.82 -7.76
CA LEU A 447 -22.30 39.44 -6.59
C LEU A 447 -23.18 38.45 -5.85
N MET A 448 -23.99 37.67 -6.58
CA MET A 448 -24.81 36.60 -6.00
C MET A 448 -23.94 35.55 -5.28
N ALA A 449 -22.82 35.13 -5.90
CA ALA A 449 -21.88 34.20 -5.29
C ALA A 449 -21.26 34.76 -4.00
N LEU A 450 -20.92 36.04 -3.97
CA LEU A 450 -20.37 36.72 -2.79
C LEU A 450 -21.39 36.78 -1.65
N VAL A 451 -22.66 37.10 -1.96
CA VAL A 451 -23.75 37.09 -0.98
C VAL A 451 -23.93 35.69 -0.38
N ILE A 452 -23.95 34.64 -1.21
CA ILE A 452 -24.04 33.25 -0.74
C ILE A 452 -22.85 32.91 0.17
N MET A 453 -21.63 33.29 -0.23
CA MET A 453 -20.42 33.04 0.55
C MET A 453 -20.43 33.76 1.90
N ALA A 454 -20.94 34.98 1.96
CA ALA A 454 -21.12 35.72 3.21
C ALA A 454 -22.17 35.08 4.12
N LEU A 455 -23.26 34.54 3.57
CA LEU A 455 -24.35 33.89 4.33
C LEU A 455 -24.03 32.47 4.80
N ILE A 456 -23.10 31.75 4.15
CA ILE A 456 -22.88 30.34 4.46
C ILE A 456 -22.32 30.12 5.88
N LYS A 457 -21.36 30.94 6.31
CA LYS A 457 -20.76 30.88 7.65
C LYS A 457 -21.77 31.11 8.78
N PRO A 458 -22.58 32.19 8.77
CA PRO A 458 -23.57 32.40 9.83
C PRO A 458 -24.67 31.34 9.82
N PHE A 459 -25.04 30.81 8.66
CA PHE A 459 -26.01 29.71 8.56
C PHE A 459 -25.48 28.43 9.21
N GLN A 460 -24.24 28.03 8.89
CA GLN A 460 -23.58 26.86 9.52
C GLN A 460 -23.50 26.99 11.03
N ARG A 461 -23.10 28.15 11.55
CA ARG A 461 -23.06 28.41 13.01
C ARG A 461 -24.43 28.20 13.68
N ARG A 462 -25.51 28.64 13.04
CA ARG A 462 -26.87 28.46 13.58
C ARG A 462 -27.31 27.00 13.54
N LEU A 463 -26.95 26.25 12.50
CA LEU A 463 -27.20 24.80 12.45
C LEU A 463 -26.44 24.05 13.55
N ASP A 464 -25.18 24.40 13.80
CA ASP A 464 -24.39 23.73 14.83
C ASP A 464 -24.99 23.94 16.23
N ILE A 465 -25.47 25.15 16.51
CA ILE A 465 -26.18 25.45 17.75
C ILE A 465 -27.47 24.62 17.86
N LEU A 466 -28.24 24.50 16.77
CA LEU A 466 -29.47 23.70 16.74
C LEU A 466 -29.17 22.22 16.99
N TYR A 467 -28.15 21.65 16.34
CA TYR A 467 -27.76 20.25 16.54
C TYR A 467 -27.27 19.98 17.95
N GLN A 468 -26.54 20.91 18.56
CA GLN A 468 -26.14 20.80 19.97
C GLN A 468 -27.36 20.84 20.91
N ALA A 469 -28.36 21.66 20.60
CA ALA A 469 -29.59 21.72 21.39
C ALA A 469 -30.43 20.45 21.26
N GLU A 470 -30.56 19.88 20.05
CA GLU A 470 -31.22 18.59 19.82
C GLU A 470 -30.48 17.43 20.51
N GLY A 471 -29.14 17.39 20.43
CA GLY A 471 -28.34 16.39 21.12
C GLY A 471 -28.53 16.42 22.63
N LYS A 472 -28.59 17.61 23.24
CA LYS A 472 -28.91 17.79 24.67
C LYS A 472 -30.33 17.38 25.04
N ARG A 473 -31.29 17.47 24.11
CA ARG A 473 -32.67 17.03 24.33
C ARG A 473 -32.78 15.51 24.27
N GLN A 474 -32.11 14.87 23.31
CA GLN A 474 -32.08 13.41 23.18
C GLN A 474 -31.31 12.71 24.30
N SER A 475 -30.30 13.36 24.90
CA SER A 475 -29.60 12.79 26.06
C SER A 475 -30.37 12.86 27.38
N ARG A 476 -31.55 13.51 27.40
CA ARG A 476 -32.42 13.66 28.59
C ARG A 476 -33.66 12.74 28.54
N LEU A 477 -33.87 12.05 27.43
CA LEU A 477 -34.85 10.99 27.23
C LEU A 477 -34.13 9.65 27.32
#